data_AF-A0A4C1TT60-F1
#
_entry.id   AF-A0A4C1TT60-F1
#
_cell.length_a   1.000
_cell.length_b   1.000
_cell.length_c   1.000
_cell.angle_alpha   90.00
_cell.angle_beta   90.00
_cell.angle_gamma   90.00
#
_symmetry.space_group_name_H-M   'P 1'
#
loop_
_entity.id
_entity.type
_entity.pdbx_description
1 polymer ?
#
loop_
_entity_poly.entity_id
_entity_poly.type
_entity_poly.pdbx_seq_one_letter_code
_entity_poly.pdbx_strand_id
1 'polypeptide(L)'
;MKVSDEQLKVLIPDLPISELDVYRKKALFDWRRMKLSYDTLDTIKLKNDIWEFMRNHPLFQHPLQTPSLDDDRHVTTKRMYALYNERFLPSEKLIEDPRALAAESEAMFMFNSSLAVKLSLTFRMFANTIRGSGKAHHYHYIEDAEEAKIGGCFALTEIAHGSNAKGMRTTATYCPEKKMFILHSEDFEAAKCWVGSLATRSSRSRQNGVKRGQVALLACTLQMHQKNHISRGCASSSLQISQIGSRSVKKQCVSFFTFKSAERPSVFPRT
;
A
#
# COMPACT_ATOMS: atom_id res chain seq x y z
N MET A 1 27.52 -11.96 -15.80
CA MET A 1 28.36 -10.89 -16.39
C MET A 1 29.14 -10.22 -15.26
N LYS A 2 30.47 -10.08 -15.33
CA LYS A 2 31.25 -9.46 -14.25
C LYS A 2 30.98 -7.95 -14.26
N VAL A 3 30.42 -7.44 -13.17
CA VAL A 3 30.22 -6.00 -12.95
C VAL A 3 31.57 -5.32 -12.80
N SER A 4 31.81 -4.27 -13.60
CA SER A 4 33.03 -3.47 -13.51
C SER A 4 32.99 -2.48 -12.36
N ASP A 5 34.16 -2.13 -11.81
CA ASP A 5 34.25 -1.18 -10.69
C ASP A 5 33.85 0.24 -11.12
N GLU A 6 34.06 0.60 -12.39
CA GLU A 6 33.62 1.89 -12.94
C GLU A 6 32.10 2.01 -12.98
N GLN A 7 31.39 0.95 -13.38
CA GLN A 7 29.92 0.93 -13.30
C GLN A 7 29.42 1.09 -11.85
N LEU A 8 30.11 0.48 -10.89
CA LEU A 8 29.78 0.62 -9.47
C LEU A 8 30.04 2.02 -8.94
N LYS A 9 31.14 2.68 -9.34
CA LYS A 9 31.43 4.07 -8.93
C LYS A 9 30.41 5.06 -9.46
N VAL A 10 29.90 4.86 -10.68
CA VAL A 10 28.85 5.73 -11.25
C VAL A 10 27.57 5.64 -10.42
N LEU A 11 27.15 4.43 -10.04
CA LEU A 11 25.95 4.24 -9.22
C LEU A 11 26.19 4.54 -7.73
N ILE A 12 27.42 4.37 -7.25
CA ILE A 12 27.78 4.52 -5.85
C ILE A 12 29.00 5.45 -5.79
N PRO A 13 28.79 6.78 -5.88
CA PRO A 13 29.88 7.73 -5.90
C PRO A 13 30.67 7.71 -4.60
N ASP A 14 31.85 8.33 -4.62
CA ASP A 14 32.65 8.50 -3.41
C ASP A 14 31.89 9.36 -2.38
N LEU A 15 32.04 8.97 -1.12
CA LEU A 15 31.46 9.71 -0.01
C LEU A 15 32.18 11.05 0.14
N PRO A 16 31.50 12.11 0.60
CA PRO A 16 32.14 13.38 0.87
C PRO A 16 33.24 13.20 1.93
N ILE A 17 34.33 13.94 1.71
CA ILE A 17 35.50 13.96 2.59
C ILE A 17 35.06 14.41 3.98
N SER A 18 35.40 13.63 5.00
CA SER A 18 35.06 13.98 6.38
C SER A 18 36.01 13.32 7.39
N GLU A 19 35.88 13.70 8.66
CA GLU A 19 36.64 13.08 9.78
C GLU A 19 36.43 11.56 9.86
N LEU A 20 35.34 11.04 9.27
CA LEU A 20 35.07 9.61 9.20
C LEU A 20 35.99 8.88 8.20
N ASP A 21 36.72 9.58 7.33
CA ASP A 21 37.63 8.96 6.35
C ASP A 21 38.76 8.19 7.01
N VAL A 22 39.17 8.59 8.22
CA VAL A 22 40.14 7.86 9.04
C VAL A 22 39.68 6.43 9.30
N TYR A 23 38.37 6.21 9.45
CA TYR A 23 37.78 4.89 9.64
C TYR A 23 37.51 4.19 8.31
N ARG A 24 36.99 4.91 7.30
CA ARG A 24 36.69 4.33 5.98
C ARG A 24 37.93 3.72 5.30
N LYS A 25 39.09 4.38 5.45
CA LYS A 25 40.39 3.90 4.91
C LYS A 25 40.91 2.62 5.56
N LYS A 26 40.35 2.20 6.71
CA LYS A 26 40.73 0.93 7.37
C LYS A 26 40.06 -0.29 6.76
N ALA A 27 39.10 -0.11 5.83
CA ALA A 27 38.43 -1.22 5.18
C ALA A 27 39.40 -2.05 4.34
N LEU A 28 39.43 -3.36 4.56
CA LEU A 28 40.29 -4.32 3.84
C LEU A 28 39.65 -4.83 2.54
N PHE A 29 38.45 -4.37 2.22
CA PHE A 29 37.69 -4.78 1.05
C PHE A 29 36.94 -3.61 0.43
N ASP A 30 36.58 -3.72 -0.84
CA ASP A 30 35.72 -2.74 -1.50
C ASP A 30 34.26 -2.92 -1.06
N TRP A 31 33.78 -1.98 -0.24
CA TRP A 31 32.42 -1.96 0.26
C TRP A 31 31.37 -1.80 -0.85
N ARG A 32 31.72 -1.27 -2.03
CA ARG A 32 30.81 -1.24 -3.20
C ARG A 32 30.54 -2.64 -3.72
N ARG A 33 31.59 -3.47 -3.78
CA ARG A 33 31.47 -4.88 -4.19
C ARG A 33 30.71 -5.70 -3.15
N MET A 34 30.84 -5.37 -1.86
CA MET A 34 30.02 -5.99 -0.82
C MET A 34 28.52 -5.74 -1.07
N LYS A 35 28.11 -4.58 -1.59
CA LYS A 35 26.70 -4.32 -1.89
C LYS A 35 26.11 -5.31 -2.91
N LEU A 36 26.92 -5.83 -3.83
CA LEU A 36 26.52 -6.84 -4.81
C LEU A 36 26.17 -8.21 -4.20
N SER A 37 26.44 -8.45 -2.91
CA SER A 37 25.99 -9.68 -2.24
C SER A 37 24.49 -9.65 -1.90
N TYR A 38 23.91 -8.46 -1.80
CA TYR A 38 22.49 -8.27 -1.46
C TYR A 38 21.67 -7.72 -2.65
N ASP A 39 22.32 -6.91 -3.49
CA ASP A 39 21.67 -6.18 -4.59
C ASP A 39 22.27 -6.55 -5.96
N THR A 40 21.50 -6.31 -7.02
CA THR A 40 22.01 -6.25 -8.40
C THR A 40 22.27 -4.82 -8.81
N LEU A 41 22.94 -4.63 -9.96
CA LEU A 41 23.10 -3.29 -10.54
C LEU A 41 21.74 -2.61 -10.77
N ASP A 42 20.76 -3.36 -11.25
CA ASP A 42 19.43 -2.83 -11.55
C ASP A 42 18.68 -2.42 -10.27
N THR A 43 18.80 -3.21 -9.19
CA THR A 43 18.19 -2.82 -7.90
C THR A 43 18.90 -1.64 -7.26
N ILE A 44 20.23 -1.53 -7.37
CA ILE A 44 20.99 -0.36 -6.90
C ILE A 44 20.55 0.88 -7.67
N LYS A 45 20.46 0.78 -9.01
CA LYS A 45 20.00 1.88 -9.85
C LYS A 45 18.59 2.31 -9.48
N LEU A 46 17.66 1.36 -9.34
CA LEU A 46 16.29 1.64 -8.92
C LEU A 46 16.23 2.38 -7.57
N LYS A 47 16.99 1.94 -6.57
CA LYS A 47 17.07 2.60 -5.26
C LYS A 47 17.56 4.05 -5.40
N ASN A 48 18.61 4.27 -6.19
CA ASN A 48 19.17 5.59 -6.43
C ASN A 48 18.19 6.51 -7.16
N ASP A 49 17.52 6.03 -8.22
CA ASP A 49 16.52 6.80 -8.97
C ASP A 49 15.40 7.31 -8.04
N ILE A 50 14.92 6.45 -7.14
CA ILE A 50 13.91 6.79 -6.13
C ILE A 50 14.45 7.82 -5.14
N TRP A 51 15.68 7.65 -4.64
CA TRP A 51 16.28 8.59 -3.69
C TRP A 51 16.58 9.95 -4.32
N GLU A 52 17.00 9.98 -5.58
CA GLU A 52 17.25 11.21 -6.33
C GLU A 52 15.94 11.97 -6.59
N PHE A 53 14.89 11.25 -7.00
CA PHE A 53 13.56 11.83 -7.10
C PHE A 53 13.11 12.45 -5.77
N MET A 54 13.21 11.71 -4.67
CA MET A 54 12.84 12.23 -3.35
C MET A 54 13.72 13.41 -2.93
N ARG A 55 15.02 13.39 -3.23
CA ARG A 55 15.93 14.49 -2.91
C ARG A 55 15.54 15.78 -3.63
N ASN A 56 15.16 15.68 -4.90
CA ASN A 56 14.87 16.84 -5.74
C ASN A 56 13.41 17.31 -5.64
N HIS A 57 12.52 16.48 -5.12
CA HIS A 57 11.09 16.78 -5.09
C HIS A 57 10.68 17.56 -3.81
N PRO A 58 10.03 18.73 -3.90
CA PRO A 58 9.70 19.58 -2.75
C PRO A 58 8.87 18.90 -1.66
N LEU A 59 7.95 18.01 -2.04
CA LEU A 59 7.14 17.25 -1.08
C LEU A 59 7.97 16.39 -0.11
N PHE A 60 9.18 15.99 -0.46
CA PHE A 60 9.99 15.05 0.34
C PHE A 60 11.01 15.74 1.25
N GLN A 61 11.08 17.07 1.20
CA GLN A 61 11.93 17.84 2.10
C GLN A 61 11.46 17.65 3.56
N HIS A 62 12.43 17.61 4.48
CA HIS A 62 12.16 17.49 5.90
C HIS A 62 11.61 18.81 6.45
N PRO A 63 10.45 18.80 7.14
CA PRO A 63 9.92 20.02 7.72
C PRO A 63 10.79 20.48 8.89
N LEU A 64 10.93 21.81 9.06
CA LEU A 64 11.68 22.41 10.17
C LEU A 64 11.02 22.18 11.54
N GLN A 65 9.71 21.91 11.53
CA GLN A 65 8.90 21.67 12.72
C GLN A 65 8.18 20.33 12.60
N THR A 66 7.92 19.70 13.75
CA THR A 66 7.14 18.47 13.80
C THR A 66 5.69 18.77 13.39
N PRO A 67 5.19 18.20 12.27
CA PRO A 67 3.83 18.46 11.82
C PRO A 67 2.81 17.80 12.74
N SER A 68 1.56 18.29 12.67
CA SER A 68 0.44 17.58 13.30
C SER A 68 0.23 16.21 12.65
N LEU A 69 -0.42 15.29 13.37
CA LEU A 69 -0.69 13.96 12.84
C LEU A 69 -1.50 13.98 11.54
N ASP A 70 -2.47 14.90 11.45
CA ASP A 70 -3.33 15.03 10.28
C ASP A 70 -2.59 15.65 9.09
N ASP A 71 -1.72 16.63 9.32
CA ASP A 71 -0.86 17.19 8.27
C ASP A 71 0.12 16.14 7.74
N ASP A 72 0.72 15.35 8.62
CA ASP A 72 1.66 14.32 8.26
C ASP A 72 0.99 13.20 7.43
N ARG A 73 -0.25 12.84 7.76
CA ARG A 73 -1.10 11.93 6.96
C ARG A 73 -1.43 12.50 5.59
N HIS A 74 -1.75 13.79 5.53
CA HIS A 74 -2.05 14.49 4.28
C HIS A 74 -0.83 14.54 3.36
N VAL A 75 0.31 14.97 3.87
CA VAL A 75 1.59 15.01 3.14
C VAL A 75 2.01 13.61 2.70
N THR A 76 1.87 12.60 3.57
CA THR A 76 2.17 11.20 3.22
C THR A 76 1.29 10.71 2.07
N THR A 77 0.03 11.13 2.01
CA THR A 77 -0.87 10.79 0.89
C THR A 77 -0.40 11.45 -0.41
N LYS A 78 0.02 12.71 -0.37
CA LYS A 78 0.58 13.39 -1.55
C LYS A 78 1.87 12.74 -2.03
N ARG A 79 2.79 12.41 -1.11
CA ARG A 79 4.05 11.70 -1.41
C ARG A 79 3.80 10.33 -2.05
N MET A 80 2.79 9.61 -1.57
CA MET A 80 2.40 8.32 -2.13
C MET A 80 2.01 8.44 -3.60
N TYR A 81 1.12 9.37 -3.94
CA TYR A 81 0.73 9.58 -5.34
C TYR A 81 1.89 10.10 -6.20
N ALA A 82 2.75 10.97 -5.66
CA ALA A 82 3.93 11.45 -6.38
C ALA A 82 4.85 10.27 -6.77
N LEU A 83 5.22 9.40 -5.82
CA LEU A 83 6.02 8.21 -6.12
C LEU A 83 5.32 7.22 -7.05
N TYR A 84 4.03 6.98 -6.84
CA TYR A 84 3.29 6.00 -7.62
C TYR A 84 3.17 6.40 -9.09
N ASN A 85 3.01 7.70 -9.36
CA ASN A 85 2.88 8.24 -10.72
C ASN A 85 4.19 8.19 -11.52
N GLU A 86 5.35 8.19 -10.86
CA GLU A 86 6.65 8.03 -11.54
C GLU A 86 6.86 6.62 -12.13
N ARG A 87 6.09 5.62 -11.66
CA ARG A 87 6.15 4.24 -12.17
C ARG A 87 7.57 3.65 -12.19
N PHE A 88 8.34 3.87 -11.11
CA PHE A 88 9.71 3.35 -10.97
C PHE A 88 9.82 1.83 -11.20
N LEU A 89 8.80 1.09 -10.75
CA LEU A 89 8.72 -0.36 -10.89
C LEU A 89 7.45 -0.75 -11.66
N PRO A 90 7.49 -0.70 -13.01
CA PRO A 90 6.41 -1.21 -13.84
C PRO A 90 6.36 -2.75 -13.76
N SER A 91 5.22 -3.33 -14.14
CA SER A 91 4.94 -4.76 -13.98
C SER A 91 5.96 -5.67 -14.70
N GLU A 92 6.51 -5.21 -15.82
CA GLU A 92 7.49 -5.94 -16.63
C GLU A 92 8.79 -6.17 -15.84
N LYS A 93 9.31 -5.12 -15.18
CA LYS A 93 10.53 -5.22 -14.36
C LYS A 93 10.35 -6.15 -13.17
N LEU A 94 9.13 -6.26 -12.64
CA LEU A 94 8.83 -7.16 -11.53
C LEU A 94 8.89 -8.64 -11.95
N ILE A 95 8.52 -8.93 -13.20
CA ILE A 95 8.61 -10.28 -13.77
C ILE A 95 10.07 -10.65 -14.04
N GLU A 96 10.87 -9.69 -14.51
CA GLU A 96 12.30 -9.89 -14.81
C GLU A 96 13.14 -10.12 -13.55
N ASP A 97 12.98 -9.28 -12.52
CA ASP A 97 13.68 -9.43 -11.24
C ASP A 97 12.73 -9.23 -10.05
N PRO A 98 12.27 -10.31 -9.41
CA PRO A 98 11.43 -10.23 -8.21
C PRO A 98 12.05 -9.44 -7.06
N ARG A 99 13.39 -9.31 -7.01
CA ARG A 99 14.09 -8.52 -5.98
C ARG A 99 13.89 -7.02 -6.15
N ALA A 100 13.47 -6.56 -7.32
CA ALA A 100 13.19 -5.15 -7.57
C ALA A 100 12.07 -4.62 -6.66
N LEU A 101 11.09 -5.47 -6.30
CA LEU A 101 10.05 -5.12 -5.32
C LEU A 101 10.62 -4.87 -3.92
N ALA A 102 11.54 -5.72 -3.49
CA ALA A 102 12.20 -5.58 -2.20
C ALA A 102 13.08 -4.32 -2.18
N ALA A 103 13.82 -4.07 -3.27
CA ALA A 103 14.70 -2.92 -3.41
C ALA A 103 13.95 -1.58 -3.37
N GLU A 104 12.85 -1.48 -4.11
CA GLU A 104 11.99 -0.29 -4.10
C GLU A 104 11.33 -0.08 -2.72
N SER A 105 10.87 -1.17 -2.09
CA SER A 105 10.33 -1.12 -0.73
C SER A 105 11.37 -0.61 0.25
N GLU A 106 12.59 -1.16 0.22
CA GLU A 106 13.72 -0.73 1.05
C GLU A 106 14.04 0.76 0.84
N ALA A 107 14.13 1.21 -0.42
CA ALA A 107 14.38 2.63 -0.73
C ALA A 107 13.34 3.56 -0.08
N MET A 108 12.06 3.20 -0.16
CA MET A 108 10.98 3.96 0.49
C MET A 108 11.01 3.83 2.01
N PHE A 109 11.31 2.65 2.56
CA PHE A 109 11.38 2.41 4.00
C PHE A 109 12.50 3.20 4.67
N MET A 110 13.65 3.35 4.02
CA MET A 110 14.77 4.16 4.49
C MET A 110 14.39 5.64 4.66
N PHE A 111 13.48 6.14 3.84
CA PHE A 111 12.95 7.49 3.98
C PHE A 111 11.81 7.56 5.01
N ASN A 112 10.76 6.73 4.82
CA ASN A 112 9.57 6.75 5.65
C ASN A 112 8.77 5.45 5.53
N SER A 113 8.77 4.66 6.60
CA SER A 113 8.02 3.40 6.68
C SER A 113 6.51 3.56 6.48
N SER A 114 5.91 4.67 6.94
CA SER A 114 4.47 4.89 6.79
C SER A 114 4.08 5.14 5.34
N LEU A 115 4.96 5.78 4.56
CA LEU A 115 4.77 5.99 3.13
C LEU A 115 4.81 4.66 2.38
N ALA A 116 5.85 3.85 2.63
CA ALA A 116 6.03 2.54 2.00
C ALA A 116 4.83 1.62 2.26
N VAL A 117 4.39 1.54 3.51
CA VAL A 117 3.23 0.71 3.91
C VAL A 117 1.93 1.24 3.28
N LYS A 118 1.73 2.57 3.23
CA LYS A 118 0.53 3.16 2.63
C LYS A 118 0.44 2.86 1.13
N LEU A 119 1.52 3.04 0.39
CA LEU A 119 1.59 2.74 -1.04
C LEU A 119 1.30 1.26 -1.31
N SER A 120 1.96 0.38 -0.56
CA SER A 120 1.81 -1.07 -0.68
C SER A 120 0.37 -1.51 -0.44
N LEU A 121 -0.28 -1.05 0.63
CA LEU A 121 -1.64 -1.46 0.94
C LEU A 121 -2.68 -0.86 0.00
N THR A 122 -2.50 0.40 -0.41
CA THR A 122 -3.47 1.10 -1.26
C THR A 122 -3.51 0.56 -2.69
N PHE A 123 -2.35 0.30 -3.30
CA PHE A 123 -2.29 -0.11 -4.70
C PHE A 123 -1.92 -1.59 -4.85
N ARG A 124 -0.85 -2.05 -4.20
CA ARG A 124 -0.29 -3.39 -4.45
C ARG A 124 -1.12 -4.51 -3.85
N MET A 125 -1.38 -4.45 -2.54
CA MET A 125 -2.14 -5.48 -1.85
C MET A 125 -3.56 -5.56 -2.42
N PHE A 126 -4.16 -4.41 -2.70
CA PHE A 126 -5.47 -4.31 -3.35
C PHE A 126 -5.48 -5.01 -4.73
N ALA A 127 -4.61 -4.59 -5.66
CA ALA A 127 -4.54 -5.19 -6.99
C ALA A 127 -4.17 -6.67 -6.95
N ASN A 128 -3.22 -7.07 -6.10
CA ASN A 128 -2.78 -8.45 -5.97
C ASN A 128 -3.89 -9.37 -5.44
N THR A 129 -4.68 -8.89 -4.47
CA THR A 129 -5.80 -9.69 -3.95
C THR A 129 -6.87 -9.89 -5.03
N ILE A 130 -7.13 -8.87 -5.86
CA ILE A 130 -8.05 -9.00 -7.00
C ILE A 130 -7.47 -9.98 -8.04
N ARG A 131 -6.17 -9.93 -8.31
CA ARG A 131 -5.51 -10.83 -9.25
C ARG A 131 -5.59 -12.29 -8.78
N GLY A 132 -5.37 -12.55 -7.48
CA GLY A 132 -5.37 -13.90 -6.93
C GLY A 132 -6.76 -14.48 -6.63
N SER A 133 -7.73 -13.64 -6.27
CA SER A 133 -9.07 -14.11 -5.83
C SER A 133 -10.22 -13.64 -6.71
N GLY A 134 -9.95 -12.79 -7.70
CA GLY A 134 -10.94 -12.21 -8.60
C GLY A 134 -11.24 -13.04 -9.82
N LYS A 135 -12.00 -12.40 -10.72
CA LYS A 135 -12.53 -12.97 -11.98
C LYS A 135 -12.41 -11.89 -13.05
N ALA A 136 -12.58 -12.24 -14.32
CA ALA A 136 -12.42 -11.31 -15.44
C ALA A 136 -13.14 -9.96 -15.27
N HIS A 137 -14.37 -9.96 -14.75
CA HIS A 137 -15.13 -8.72 -14.50
C HIS A 137 -14.61 -7.85 -13.34
N HIS A 138 -13.56 -8.28 -12.64
CA HIS A 138 -12.88 -7.50 -11.60
C HIS A 138 -11.58 -6.87 -12.12
N TYR A 139 -11.08 -7.25 -13.29
CA TYR A 139 -9.76 -6.82 -13.76
C TYR A 139 -9.68 -5.35 -14.14
N HIS A 140 -10.79 -4.71 -14.50
CA HIS A 140 -10.84 -3.26 -14.68
C HIS A 140 -10.51 -2.49 -13.38
N TYR A 141 -10.69 -3.09 -12.21
CA TYR A 141 -10.23 -2.49 -10.93
C TYR A 141 -8.71 -2.53 -10.77
N ILE A 142 -8.04 -3.51 -11.38
CA ILE A 142 -6.58 -3.57 -11.39
C ILE A 142 -6.06 -2.45 -12.29
N GLU A 143 -6.62 -2.31 -13.49
CA GLU A 143 -6.28 -1.24 -14.44
C GLU A 143 -6.52 0.15 -13.81
N ASP A 144 -7.69 0.37 -13.20
CA ASP A 144 -7.99 1.62 -12.49
C ASP A 144 -7.01 1.88 -11.33
N ALA A 145 -6.52 0.83 -10.65
CA ALA A 145 -5.53 0.98 -9.57
C ALA A 145 -4.13 1.31 -10.12
N GLU A 146 -3.72 0.67 -11.22
CA GLU A 146 -2.46 0.92 -11.93
C GLU A 146 -2.37 2.33 -12.51
N GLU A 147 -3.51 2.92 -12.87
CA GLU A 147 -3.62 4.32 -13.28
C GLU A 147 -3.87 5.30 -12.12
N ALA A 148 -3.80 4.83 -10.88
CA ALA A 148 -4.05 5.61 -9.67
C ALA A 148 -5.44 6.28 -9.61
N LYS A 149 -6.42 5.80 -10.40
CA LYS A 149 -7.80 6.30 -10.41
C LYS A 149 -8.55 5.85 -9.17
N ILE A 150 -8.27 4.63 -8.70
CA ILE A 150 -8.82 4.09 -7.46
C ILE A 150 -7.70 3.65 -6.52
N GLY A 151 -7.94 3.80 -5.23
CA GLY A 151 -7.11 3.23 -4.17
C GLY A 151 -7.92 2.23 -3.37
N GLY A 152 -7.33 1.11 -3.01
CA GLY A 152 -8.01 0.08 -2.23
C GLY A 152 -7.67 0.12 -0.75
N CYS A 153 -8.36 -0.77 -0.02
CA CYS A 153 -7.95 -1.20 1.29
C CYS A 153 -8.26 -2.69 1.46
N PHE A 154 -7.48 -3.35 2.31
CA PHE A 154 -7.66 -4.75 2.63
C PHE A 154 -8.19 -4.89 4.05
N ALA A 155 -9.44 -5.36 4.17
CA ALA A 155 -10.13 -5.48 5.44
C ALA A 155 -10.40 -6.95 5.77
N LEU A 156 -9.50 -7.54 6.55
CA LEU A 156 -9.61 -8.92 7.01
C LEU A 156 -9.75 -8.96 8.53
N THR A 157 -8.77 -8.42 9.25
CA THR A 157 -8.66 -8.48 10.70
C THR A 157 -9.87 -7.88 11.41
N GLU A 158 -10.37 -8.60 12.42
CA GLU A 158 -11.41 -8.16 13.35
C GLU A 158 -10.80 -7.90 14.73
N ILE A 159 -11.50 -7.16 15.59
CA ILE A 159 -11.01 -6.86 16.95
C ILE A 159 -10.70 -8.14 17.73
N ALA A 160 -11.58 -9.16 17.65
CA ALA A 160 -11.34 -10.46 18.29
C ALA A 160 -10.46 -11.42 17.47
N HIS A 161 -10.33 -11.22 16.15
CA HIS A 161 -9.72 -12.21 15.25
C HIS A 161 -8.68 -11.59 14.29
N GLY A 162 -7.40 -11.79 14.64
CA GLY A 162 -6.25 -11.54 13.77
C GLY A 162 -5.62 -12.82 13.22
N SER A 163 -4.97 -13.59 14.09
CA SER A 163 -4.27 -14.83 13.70
C SER A 163 -5.25 -15.94 13.27
N ASN A 164 -6.38 -16.08 13.98
CA ASN A 164 -7.42 -17.05 13.64
C ASN A 164 -8.43 -16.47 12.64
N ALA A 165 -8.04 -16.37 11.37
CA ALA A 165 -8.93 -15.87 10.32
C ALA A 165 -10.18 -16.73 10.09
N LYS A 166 -10.15 -18.03 10.42
CA LYS A 166 -11.33 -18.91 10.33
C LYS A 166 -12.40 -18.60 11.37
N GLY A 167 -12.02 -17.96 12.47
CA GLY A 167 -12.93 -17.56 13.55
C GLY A 167 -13.62 -16.21 13.31
N MET A 168 -13.38 -15.55 12.18
CA MET A 168 -14.03 -14.25 11.89
C MET A 168 -15.55 -14.35 11.96
N ARG A 169 -16.16 -13.34 12.58
CA ARG A 169 -17.59 -13.27 12.87
C ARG A 169 -18.35 -12.36 11.93
N THR A 170 -17.67 -11.59 11.07
CA THR A 170 -18.34 -10.86 9.98
C THR A 170 -18.93 -11.87 8.98
N THR A 171 -20.25 -11.83 8.81
CA THR A 171 -20.98 -12.72 7.91
C THR A 171 -21.27 -12.04 6.57
N ALA A 172 -21.38 -12.87 5.51
CA ALA A 172 -21.81 -12.47 4.18
C ALA A 172 -22.94 -13.40 3.72
N THR A 173 -24.19 -12.97 3.90
CA THR A 173 -25.36 -13.79 3.55
C THR A 173 -25.88 -13.40 2.17
N TYR A 174 -25.97 -14.38 1.26
CA TYR A 174 -26.56 -14.13 -0.05
C TYR A 174 -28.09 -14.01 0.05
N CYS A 175 -28.65 -12.91 -0.45
CA CYS A 175 -30.08 -12.67 -0.60
C CYS A 175 -30.48 -12.92 -2.07
N PRO A 176 -31.19 -14.03 -2.38
CA PRO A 176 -31.55 -14.38 -3.75
C PRO A 176 -32.51 -13.38 -4.41
N GLU A 177 -33.47 -12.85 -3.65
CA GLU A 177 -34.50 -11.91 -4.12
C GLU A 177 -33.87 -10.66 -4.73
N LYS A 178 -32.92 -10.08 -3.98
CA LYS A 178 -32.23 -8.86 -4.35
C LYS A 178 -30.93 -9.11 -5.12
N LYS A 179 -30.56 -10.38 -5.32
CA LYS A 179 -29.29 -10.83 -5.92
C LYS A 179 -28.12 -10.06 -5.33
N MET A 180 -27.96 -10.11 -4.01
CA MET A 180 -26.95 -9.33 -3.30
C MET A 180 -26.38 -10.09 -2.11
N PHE A 181 -25.21 -9.68 -1.65
CA PHE A 181 -24.69 -10.10 -0.35
C PHE A 181 -25.02 -9.04 0.69
N ILE A 182 -25.49 -9.50 1.84
CA ILE A 182 -25.68 -8.70 3.05
C ILE A 182 -24.48 -8.95 3.94
N LEU A 183 -23.65 -7.92 4.12
CA LEU A 183 -22.53 -7.96 5.05
C LEU A 183 -23.00 -7.48 6.43
N HIS A 184 -22.68 -8.24 7.47
CA HIS A 184 -23.10 -7.94 8.84
C HIS A 184 -21.99 -8.26 9.85
N SER A 185 -21.78 -7.34 10.80
CA SER A 185 -20.95 -7.56 11.98
C SER A 185 -21.87 -7.58 13.20
N GLU A 186 -21.97 -8.73 13.86
CA GLU A 186 -22.94 -8.96 14.95
C GLU A 186 -22.69 -8.05 16.15
N ASP A 187 -21.43 -7.82 16.51
CA ASP A 187 -21.04 -6.97 17.63
C ASP A 187 -19.75 -6.17 17.36
N PHE A 188 -19.24 -5.52 18.40
CA PHE A 188 -18.00 -4.74 18.32
C PHE A 188 -16.75 -5.59 18.09
N GLU A 189 -16.69 -6.84 18.59
CA GLU A 189 -15.49 -7.64 18.39
C GLU A 189 -15.40 -8.24 16.98
N ALA A 190 -16.55 -8.45 16.33
CA ALA A 190 -16.66 -8.85 14.93
C ALA A 190 -16.25 -7.75 13.94
N ALA A 191 -16.03 -6.52 14.41
CA ALA A 191 -15.83 -5.42 13.52
C ALA A 191 -14.37 -5.24 13.11
N LYS A 192 -14.20 -4.80 11.86
CA LYS A 192 -12.91 -4.84 11.18
C LYS A 192 -12.00 -3.79 11.78
N CYS A 193 -10.77 -4.17 12.10
CA CYS A 193 -9.77 -3.27 12.66
C CYS A 193 -8.48 -3.33 11.85
N TRP A 194 -7.59 -2.37 12.11
CA TRP A 194 -6.28 -2.27 11.45
C TRP A 194 -6.32 -1.99 9.96
N VAL A 195 -7.45 -1.49 9.45
CA VAL A 195 -7.64 -1.30 8.02
C VAL A 195 -6.93 -0.04 7.57
N GLY A 196 -5.80 -0.24 6.90
CA GLY A 196 -5.00 0.81 6.31
C GLY A 196 -5.72 1.50 5.16
N SER A 197 -5.57 2.82 5.06
CA SER A 197 -6.05 3.64 3.95
C SER A 197 -7.58 3.77 3.80
N LEU A 198 -8.35 3.25 4.76
CA LEU A 198 -9.82 3.34 4.75
C LEU A 198 -10.34 4.71 5.22
N ALA A 199 -9.82 5.25 6.31
CA ALA A 199 -10.28 6.54 6.85
C ALA A 199 -9.50 7.72 6.26
N THR A 200 -9.91 8.18 5.08
CA THR A 200 -9.61 9.54 4.62
C THR A 200 -10.74 10.46 5.02
N ARG A 201 -10.75 10.93 6.28
CA ARG A 201 -11.51 12.13 6.64
C ARG A 201 -10.73 13.36 6.18
N SER A 202 -10.71 13.62 4.88
CA SER A 202 -10.34 14.91 4.33
C SER A 202 -11.57 15.52 3.67
N SER A 203 -12.44 16.09 4.49
CA SER A 203 -13.64 16.84 4.07
C SER A 203 -13.32 18.12 3.28
N ARG A 204 -12.08 18.38 2.85
CA ARG A 204 -11.68 19.67 2.27
C ARG A 204 -10.63 19.69 1.15
N SER A 205 -10.17 18.57 0.59
CA SER A 205 -9.22 18.65 -0.54
C SER A 205 -9.77 18.04 -1.83
N ARG A 206 -10.36 18.89 -2.66
CA ARG A 206 -10.51 18.69 -4.10
C ARG A 206 -9.08 18.79 -4.69
N GLN A 207 -8.45 17.68 -5.06
CA GLN A 207 -7.24 17.73 -5.87
C GLN A 207 -7.38 16.80 -7.08
N ASN A 208 -7.18 17.40 -8.26
CA ASN A 208 -6.91 16.78 -9.56
C ASN A 208 -7.91 15.75 -10.09
N GLY A 209 -9.18 16.13 -10.28
CA GLY A 209 -10.10 15.37 -11.16
C GLY A 209 -10.49 13.96 -10.69
N VAL A 210 -9.93 13.46 -9.60
CA VAL A 210 -10.30 12.18 -8.99
C VAL A 210 -11.69 12.35 -8.36
N LYS A 211 -12.70 11.73 -8.96
CA LYS A 211 -14.05 11.64 -8.38
C LYS A 211 -13.92 11.06 -6.97
N ARG A 212 -14.55 11.73 -5.98
CA ARG A 212 -14.56 11.41 -4.54
C ARG A 212 -14.21 9.95 -4.23
N GLY A 213 -13.07 9.75 -3.56
CA GLY A 213 -12.81 8.66 -2.60
C GLY A 213 -13.46 7.31 -2.90
N GLN A 214 -13.25 6.76 -4.10
CA GLN A 214 -13.57 5.37 -4.36
C GLN A 214 -12.52 4.50 -3.69
N VAL A 215 -12.65 4.33 -2.37
CA VAL A 215 -11.94 3.29 -1.65
C VAL A 215 -12.65 1.98 -1.94
N ALA A 216 -12.13 1.20 -2.87
CA ALA A 216 -12.62 -0.15 -3.09
C ALA A 216 -12.30 -0.98 -1.83
N LEU A 217 -13.35 -1.33 -1.09
CA LEU A 217 -13.24 -2.15 0.10
C LEU A 217 -13.25 -3.61 -0.32
N LEU A 218 -12.08 -4.24 -0.23
CA LEU A 218 -11.99 -5.67 -0.36
C LEU A 218 -12.17 -6.30 1.02
N ALA A 219 -13.41 -6.73 1.28
CA ALA A 219 -13.73 -7.56 2.43
C ALA A 219 -13.62 -9.03 1.99
N CYS A 220 -12.52 -9.68 2.34
CA CYS A 220 -12.44 -11.14 2.23
C CYS A 220 -13.17 -11.75 3.43
N THR A 221 -14.46 -12.07 3.27
CA THR A 221 -15.16 -12.95 4.21
C THR A 221 -14.74 -14.39 3.92
N LEU A 222 -13.72 -14.86 4.65
CA LEU A 222 -13.32 -16.27 4.71
C LEU A 222 -14.31 -17.06 5.59
N GLN A 223 -15.57 -17.17 5.16
CA GLN A 223 -16.42 -18.27 5.60
C GLN A 223 -16.68 -19.14 4.38
N MET A 224 -15.69 -20.00 4.12
CA MET A 224 -15.70 -20.90 2.98
C MET A 224 -16.81 -21.93 3.16
N HIS A 225 -17.96 -21.65 2.53
CA HIS A 225 -18.54 -22.66 1.66
C HIS A 225 -18.84 -22.18 0.23
N GLN A 226 -18.83 -20.88 -0.10
CA GLN A 226 -18.91 -20.44 -1.51
C GLN A 226 -18.19 -19.11 -1.78
N LYS A 227 -17.13 -19.19 -2.61
CA LYS A 227 -16.56 -18.20 -3.55
C LYS A 227 -16.07 -16.85 -2.99
N ASN A 228 -14.82 -16.50 -3.34
CA ASN A 228 -14.19 -15.20 -3.06
C ASN A 228 -14.92 -14.05 -3.76
N HIS A 229 -15.16 -12.93 -3.07
CA HIS A 229 -15.89 -11.75 -3.58
C HIS A 229 -15.11 -10.44 -3.41
N ILE A 230 -15.13 -9.58 -4.43
CA ILE A 230 -14.48 -8.25 -4.47
C ILE A 230 -15.56 -7.19 -4.71
N SER A 231 -15.54 -6.08 -3.96
CA SER A 231 -16.59 -5.05 -4.05
C SER A 231 -16.06 -3.61 -4.11
N ARG A 232 -16.74 -2.72 -4.86
CA ARG A 232 -16.50 -1.26 -4.88
C ARG A 232 -17.17 -0.59 -3.68
N GLY A 233 -16.43 0.18 -2.89
CA GLY A 233 -16.93 0.93 -1.74
C GLY A 233 -17.06 2.43 -2.02
N CYS A 234 -18.26 2.98 -1.83
CA CYS A 234 -18.46 4.38 -1.44
C CYS A 234 -19.16 4.31 -0.07
N ALA A 235 -18.82 5.19 0.87
CA ALA A 235 -19.42 5.19 2.21
C ALA A 235 -20.95 5.28 2.09
N SER A 236 -21.66 4.17 2.30
CA SER A 236 -23.12 4.15 2.38
C SER A 236 -23.55 4.43 3.81
N SER A 237 -24.81 4.80 4.01
CA SER A 237 -25.45 5.08 5.30
C SER A 237 -25.32 3.95 6.34
N SER A 238 -24.89 2.75 5.94
CA SER A 238 -24.80 1.55 6.78
C SER A 238 -23.40 1.21 7.30
N LEU A 239 -22.38 2.00 6.96
CA LEU A 239 -20.97 1.75 7.30
C LEU A 239 -20.49 2.79 8.33
N GLN A 240 -20.18 2.36 9.56
CA GLN A 240 -19.56 3.25 10.56
C GLN A 240 -18.05 3.09 10.51
N ILE A 241 -17.32 4.13 10.08
CA ILE A 241 -15.85 4.14 10.03
C ILE A 241 -15.32 5.10 11.10
N SER A 242 -14.39 4.61 11.93
CA SER A 242 -13.67 5.40 12.92
C SER A 242 -12.17 5.22 12.77
N GLN A 243 -11.38 6.26 13.04
CA GLN A 243 -9.92 6.17 13.03
C GLN A 243 -9.41 5.57 14.34
N ILE A 244 -8.42 4.69 14.23
CA ILE A 244 -7.62 4.22 15.35
C ILE A 244 -6.50 5.27 15.57
N GLY A 245 -6.24 5.61 16.84
CA GLY A 245 -5.29 6.66 17.26
C GLY A 245 -3.82 6.39 16.90
N SER A 246 -2.89 7.08 17.57
CA SER A 246 -1.45 7.02 17.21
C SER A 246 -0.83 5.63 17.41
N ARG A 247 0.02 5.19 16.48
CA ARG A 247 0.73 3.89 16.43
C ARG A 247 2.19 4.11 16.00
N SER A 248 3.08 3.12 16.13
CA SER A 248 4.48 3.26 15.69
C SER A 248 4.63 3.66 14.21
N VAL A 249 3.72 3.20 13.33
CA VAL A 249 3.54 3.71 11.96
C VAL A 249 2.52 4.85 11.98
N LYS A 250 2.90 5.99 12.58
CA LYS A 250 1.98 7.09 12.95
C LYS A 250 1.18 7.64 11.77
N LYS A 251 1.76 7.65 10.56
CA LYS A 251 1.23 8.42 9.41
C LYS A 251 0.26 7.65 8.54
N GLN A 252 -0.02 6.40 8.90
CA GLN A 252 -1.06 5.62 8.24
C GLN A 252 -2.42 5.89 8.90
N CYS A 253 -3.45 6.18 8.10
CA CYS A 253 -4.82 6.17 8.59
C CYS A 253 -5.25 4.72 8.75
N VAL A 254 -5.15 4.22 9.99
CA VAL A 254 -5.64 2.92 10.38
C VAL A 254 -7.04 3.10 10.93
N SER A 255 -7.97 2.27 10.49
CA SER A 255 -9.39 2.47 10.76
C SER A 255 -10.02 1.21 11.31
N PHE A 256 -11.11 1.40 12.05
CA PHE A 256 -12.05 0.36 12.38
C PHE A 256 -13.38 0.65 11.69
N PHE A 257 -14.10 -0.40 11.28
CA PHE A 257 -15.47 -0.22 10.81
C PHE A 257 -16.38 -1.41 11.11
N THR A 258 -17.67 -1.12 11.27
CA THR A 258 -18.75 -2.09 11.44
C THR A 258 -19.66 -2.08 10.22
N PHE A 259 -20.20 -3.25 9.85
CA PHE A 259 -21.33 -3.34 8.93
C PHE A 259 -22.62 -3.50 9.72
N LYS A 260 -23.48 -2.47 9.74
CA LYS A 260 -24.81 -2.59 10.39
C LYS A 260 -25.81 -3.35 9.50
N SER A 261 -25.71 -3.21 8.18
CA SER A 261 -26.32 -4.04 7.13
C SER A 261 -25.97 -3.38 5.78
N ALA A 262 -24.88 -3.83 5.15
CA ALA A 262 -24.46 -3.29 3.85
C ALA A 262 -24.93 -4.21 2.72
N GLU A 263 -25.83 -3.71 1.88
CA GLU A 263 -26.37 -4.40 0.70
C GLU A 263 -25.43 -4.24 -0.49
N ARG A 264 -25.09 -5.35 -1.18
CA ARG A 264 -24.13 -5.34 -2.31
C ARG A 264 -24.59 -6.21 -3.50
N PRO A 265 -24.80 -5.64 -4.69
CA PRO A 265 -25.26 -6.40 -5.85
C PRO A 265 -24.28 -7.52 -6.23
N SER A 266 -24.82 -8.68 -6.57
CA SER A 266 -24.06 -9.83 -7.07
C SER A 266 -23.87 -9.68 -8.57
N VAL A 267 -22.62 -9.72 -9.01
CA VAL A 267 -22.29 -9.78 -10.44
C VAL A 267 -22.02 -11.25 -10.77
N PHE A 268 -23.10 -12.04 -10.89
CA PHE A 268 -23.02 -13.38 -11.48
C PHE A 268 -23.45 -13.30 -12.96
N PRO A 269 -22.58 -13.62 -13.92
CA PRO A 269 -23.05 -14.10 -15.21
C PRO A 269 -23.66 -15.49 -15.00
N ARG A 270 -24.82 -15.73 -15.62
CA ARG A 270 -25.47 -17.05 -15.65
C ARG A 270 -24.52 -18.04 -16.34
N THR A 271 -24.16 -19.11 -15.64
CA THR A 271 -23.82 -20.42 -16.23
C THR A 271 -24.36 -21.47 -15.28
#